data_AF-A0AAV5RFZ5-F1
#
_entry.id   AF-A0AAV5RFZ5-F1
#
_cell.length_a   1.000
_cell.length_b   1.000
_cell.length_c   1.000
_cell.angle_alpha   90.00
_cell.angle_beta   90.00
_cell.angle_gamma   90.00
#
_symmetry.space_group_name_H-M   'P 1'
#
loop_
_entity.id
_entity.type
_entity.pdbx_description
1 polymer ?
#
loop_
_entity_poly.entity_id
_entity_poly.type
_entity_poly.pdbx_seq_one_letter_code
_entity_poly.pdbx_strand_id
1 'polypeptide(L)'
;MEHQAKRAKLVDDDEDAVLKDIEVKVEAKIEDIEEEFVKKDEEMDEDNDNENEDESEAEKAEEDDVDKFKTVYEFQGEKYMYKERAGAVEEREGRIEFRVVHNNGSRESFLILSGLKSIFQKQLPKMPREYISRLVYDRNHASIAVVRKPMTVVGGIAYRPFESHRFAEIVFCAISSSEQVRGYGAHLMNHLKDYVRNTSKIEHFLTYADNYAVGYFKKQGFTKSITLPKSLWKGYIKDYEGGTLMQCTMVPRIRYLDVPKILLLQRTAINHRIKQRQEQFAIEKQVRRKGLEVFKNQKFEPLDPLDIPGVKETGWTAELDSLARKPRKKGEHGIMQVILSEMKNNAAAWPFMTPVSKEDVPDYYDLIAEPMDLSTMEQKLEKDQYDNMESFIYDARLVFNNCRKYNNEATTYYKNATRLEKFFNSKLKEYPEYQHLVS
;
A
#
# COMPACT_ATOMS: atom_id res chain seq x y z
N MET A 1 24.04 28.28 64.45
CA MET A 1 24.56 27.44 63.35
C MET A 1 23.87 26.08 63.25
N GLU A 2 23.52 25.39 64.34
CA GLU A 2 22.80 24.08 64.27
C GLU A 2 21.36 24.14 63.72
N HIS A 3 20.65 25.27 63.89
CA HIS A 3 19.25 25.39 63.45
C HIS A 3 19.07 25.61 61.94
N GLN A 4 20.13 26.03 61.23
CA GLN A 4 20.14 26.17 59.77
C GLN A 4 20.53 24.86 59.07
N ALA A 5 21.41 24.05 59.69
CA ALA A 5 21.82 22.75 59.15
C ALA A 5 20.69 21.70 59.18
N LYS A 6 19.83 21.69 60.22
CA LYS A 6 18.66 20.79 60.28
C LYS A 6 17.56 21.15 59.29
N ARG A 7 17.45 22.43 58.91
CA ARG A 7 16.41 22.91 57.98
C ARG A 7 16.81 22.70 56.52
N ALA A 8 18.12 22.70 56.20
CA ALA A 8 18.61 22.32 54.88
C ALA A 8 18.45 20.81 54.62
N LYS A 9 18.76 19.97 55.63
CA LYS A 9 18.68 18.50 55.49
C LYS A 9 17.25 17.95 55.28
N LEU A 10 16.25 18.59 55.90
CA LEU A 10 14.84 18.22 55.73
C LEU A 10 14.23 18.69 54.40
N VAL A 11 14.84 19.66 53.72
CA VAL A 11 14.37 20.15 52.42
C VAL A 11 14.97 19.30 51.28
N ASP A 12 16.23 18.87 51.41
CA ASP A 12 16.87 17.98 50.43
C ASP A 12 16.23 16.58 50.41
N ASP A 13 15.89 16.01 51.59
CA ASP A 13 15.30 14.66 51.66
C ASP A 13 13.84 14.62 51.12
N ASP A 14 13.08 15.72 51.24
CA ASP A 14 11.72 15.84 50.69
C ASP A 14 11.73 16.13 49.18
N GLU A 15 12.72 16.87 48.65
CA GLU A 15 12.88 17.09 47.21
C GLU A 15 13.30 15.81 46.48
N ASP A 16 14.19 15.00 47.06
CA ASP A 16 14.62 13.72 46.48
C ASP A 16 13.49 12.66 46.47
N ALA A 17 12.61 12.67 47.48
CA ALA A 17 11.45 11.79 47.52
C ALA A 17 10.42 12.16 46.44
N VAL A 18 10.19 13.46 46.23
CA VAL A 18 9.29 13.97 45.20
C VAL A 18 9.87 13.74 43.79
N LEU A 19 11.19 13.84 43.62
CA LEU A 19 11.86 13.54 42.35
C LEU A 19 11.73 12.07 41.96
N LYS A 20 11.88 11.14 42.90
CA LYS A 20 11.67 9.69 42.66
C LYS A 20 10.23 9.35 42.32
N ASP A 21 9.26 9.95 43.02
CA ASP A 21 7.83 9.77 42.71
C ASP A 21 7.46 10.36 41.34
N ILE A 22 8.18 11.41 40.89
CA ILE A 22 8.01 11.99 39.56
C ILE A 22 8.68 11.13 38.49
N GLU A 23 9.86 10.55 38.74
CA GLU A 23 10.52 9.61 37.82
C GLU A 23 9.65 8.39 37.56
N VAL A 24 9.11 7.75 38.62
CA VAL A 24 8.22 6.59 38.47
C VAL A 24 6.94 6.94 37.70
N LYS A 25 6.37 8.14 37.93
CA LYS A 25 5.19 8.62 37.19
C LYS A 25 5.50 9.04 35.74
N VAL A 26 6.75 9.38 35.45
CA VAL A 26 7.22 9.72 34.10
C VAL A 26 7.52 8.46 33.32
N GLU A 27 8.14 7.46 33.92
CA GLU A 27 8.34 6.13 33.31
C GLU A 27 7.00 5.48 32.97
N ALA A 28 6.04 5.47 33.90
CA ALA A 28 4.70 4.95 33.63
C ALA A 28 3.98 5.71 32.51
N LYS A 29 4.16 7.03 32.42
CA LYS A 29 3.58 7.83 31.31
C LYS A 29 4.31 7.65 29.99
N ILE A 30 5.60 7.30 30.00
CA ILE A 30 6.36 6.99 28.80
C ILE A 30 5.89 5.64 28.26
N GLU A 31 5.68 4.65 29.14
CA GLU A 31 5.07 3.36 28.75
C GLU A 31 3.66 3.56 28.17
N ASP A 32 2.80 4.40 28.78
CA ASP A 32 1.47 4.73 28.24
C ASP A 32 1.56 5.41 26.85
N ILE A 33 2.55 6.28 26.64
CA ILE A 33 2.77 6.98 25.36
C ILE A 33 3.34 6.02 24.30
N GLU A 34 4.22 5.09 24.69
CA GLU A 34 4.75 4.05 23.81
C GLU A 34 3.62 3.10 23.39
N GLU A 35 2.71 2.73 24.30
CA GLU A 35 1.50 1.96 23.97
C GLU A 35 0.54 2.72 23.05
N GLU A 36 0.31 4.02 23.27
CA GLU A 36 -0.47 4.86 22.35
C GLU A 36 0.19 5.03 20.97
N PHE A 37 1.53 5.04 20.91
CA PHE A 37 2.27 5.14 19.65
C PHE A 37 2.25 3.82 18.87
N VAL A 38 2.33 2.68 19.57
CA VAL A 38 2.16 1.35 18.96
C VAL A 38 0.74 1.21 18.40
N LYS A 39 -0.29 1.64 19.15
CA LYS A 39 -1.67 1.67 18.65
C LYS A 39 -1.85 2.59 17.45
N LYS A 40 -1.17 3.74 17.40
CA LYS A 40 -1.19 4.63 16.22
C LYS A 40 -0.43 4.09 15.00
N ASP A 41 0.61 3.30 15.22
CA ASP A 41 1.29 2.59 14.14
C ASP A 41 0.41 1.46 13.60
N GLU A 42 -0.35 0.78 14.46
CA GLU A 42 -1.38 -0.20 14.06
C GLU A 42 -2.55 0.48 13.32
N GLU A 43 -3.06 1.63 13.80
CA GLU A 43 -4.10 2.42 13.10
C GLU A 43 -3.60 3.02 11.76
N MET A 44 -2.30 3.34 11.62
CA MET A 44 -1.73 3.80 10.34
C MET A 44 -1.54 2.68 9.32
N ASP A 45 -1.38 1.44 9.79
CA ASP A 45 -1.41 0.26 8.94
C ASP A 45 -2.86 -0.04 8.49
N GLU A 46 -3.87 0.12 9.37
CA GLU A 46 -5.30 0.03 9.01
C GLU A 46 -5.76 1.13 8.02
N ASP A 47 -5.27 2.36 8.16
CA ASP A 47 -5.61 3.51 7.29
C ASP A 47 -5.14 3.33 5.82
N ASN A 48 -4.26 2.37 5.55
CA ASN A 48 -3.77 2.01 4.22
C ASN A 48 -4.43 0.75 3.63
N ASP A 49 -5.31 0.08 4.40
CA ASP A 49 -5.99 -1.14 4.00
C ASP A 49 -7.47 -0.93 3.61
N ASN A 50 -7.91 0.33 3.49
CA ASN A 50 -9.22 0.71 2.91
C ASN A 50 -9.40 0.42 1.40
N GLU A 51 -8.62 -0.51 0.83
CA GLU A 51 -8.88 -1.08 -0.50
C GLU A 51 -9.39 -2.54 -0.47
N ASN A 52 -9.63 -3.19 0.67
CA ASN A 52 -10.37 -4.47 0.72
C ASN A 52 -11.14 -4.65 2.04
N GLU A 53 -12.47 -4.47 2.02
CA GLU A 53 -13.35 -4.79 3.17
C GLU A 53 -13.30 -6.29 3.60
N ASP A 54 -12.74 -7.18 2.78
CA ASP A 54 -12.55 -8.61 3.10
C ASP A 54 -11.34 -8.90 4.03
N GLU A 55 -10.46 -7.93 4.31
CA GLU A 55 -9.33 -8.11 5.26
C GLU A 55 -9.77 -7.91 6.73
N SER A 56 -10.82 -7.12 7.00
CA SER A 56 -11.22 -6.73 8.37
C SER A 56 -11.95 -7.80 9.19
N GLU A 57 -12.62 -8.77 8.55
CA GLU A 57 -13.28 -9.88 9.25
C GLU A 57 -12.35 -11.06 9.54
N ALA A 58 -11.23 -11.18 8.79
CA ALA A 58 -10.22 -12.20 9.04
C ALA A 58 -9.27 -11.82 10.19
N GLU A 59 -9.03 -10.54 10.43
CA GLU A 59 -8.18 -10.05 11.52
C GLU A 59 -8.84 -10.17 12.90
N LYS A 60 -10.17 -10.16 12.98
CA LYS A 60 -10.91 -10.38 14.24
C LYS A 60 -11.03 -11.84 14.66
N ALA A 61 -10.58 -12.79 13.84
CA ALA A 61 -10.66 -14.22 14.13
C ALA A 61 -9.36 -14.83 14.68
N GLU A 62 -8.30 -14.04 14.89
CA GLU A 62 -6.99 -14.50 15.39
C GLU A 62 -6.58 -13.90 16.74
N GLU A 63 -7.51 -13.61 17.65
CA GLU A 63 -7.16 -13.15 19.02
C GLU A 63 -6.59 -14.26 19.93
N ASP A 64 -6.59 -15.54 19.51
CA ASP A 64 -6.24 -16.67 20.39
C ASP A 64 -4.84 -17.30 20.18
N ASP A 65 -3.93 -16.74 19.35
CA ASP A 65 -2.53 -17.24 19.28
C ASP A 65 -1.46 -16.15 18.98
N VAL A 66 -1.70 -14.92 19.44
CA VAL A 66 -0.97 -13.69 19.04
C VAL A 66 0.49 -13.63 19.54
N ASP A 67 0.90 -14.48 20.48
CA ASP A 67 2.19 -14.33 21.19
C ASP A 67 3.33 -15.25 20.70
N LYS A 68 3.11 -16.10 19.69
CA LYS A 68 4.09 -17.15 19.33
C LYS A 68 5.24 -16.76 18.39
N PHE A 69 5.20 -15.63 17.67
CA PHE A 69 6.19 -15.39 16.60
C PHE A 69 6.67 -13.94 16.46
N LYS A 70 7.07 -13.33 17.58
CA LYS A 70 7.84 -12.07 17.60
C LYS A 70 9.33 -12.39 17.46
N THR A 71 9.96 -11.98 16.36
CA THR A 71 11.42 -12.08 16.22
C THR A 71 12.06 -10.88 16.90
N VAL A 72 12.94 -11.15 17.87
CA VAL A 72 13.66 -10.13 18.63
C VAL A 72 15.00 -9.85 17.94
N TYR A 73 15.27 -8.57 17.70
CA TYR A 73 16.52 -8.08 17.15
C TYR A 73 17.21 -7.17 18.15
N GLU A 74 18.52 -7.29 18.27
CA GLU A 74 19.32 -6.35 19.06
C GLU A 74 20.01 -5.37 18.11
N PHE A 75 19.77 -4.07 18.32
CA PHE A 75 20.46 -3.00 17.60
C PHE A 75 20.95 -1.96 18.61
N GLN A 76 22.26 -1.74 18.64
CA GLN A 76 22.91 -0.81 19.59
C GLN A 76 22.56 -1.06 21.08
N GLY A 77 22.29 -2.31 21.45
CA GLY A 77 21.94 -2.71 22.82
C GLY A 77 20.44 -2.64 23.16
N GLU A 78 19.60 -2.16 22.24
CA GLU A 78 18.14 -2.15 22.39
C GLU A 78 17.50 -3.31 21.63
N LYS A 79 16.48 -3.92 22.23
CA LYS A 79 15.73 -5.05 21.66
C LYS A 79 14.49 -4.54 20.92
N TYR A 80 14.38 -4.90 19.65
CA TYR A 80 13.25 -4.57 18.79
C TYR A 80 12.50 -5.83 18.40
N MET A 81 11.17 -5.78 18.48
CA MET A 81 10.31 -6.91 18.12
C MET A 81 9.69 -6.69 16.75
N TYR A 82 9.67 -7.74 15.94
CA TYR A 82 9.00 -7.75 14.65
C TYR A 82 8.06 -8.96 14.56
N LYS A 83 6.79 -8.70 14.24
CA LYS A 83 5.81 -9.75 13.93
C LYS A 83 6.06 -10.25 12.51
N GLU A 84 6.54 -11.49 12.40
CA GLU A 84 6.70 -12.11 11.09
C GLU A 84 5.35 -12.55 10.51
N ARG A 85 5.23 -12.47 9.19
CA ARG A 85 4.03 -12.94 8.49
C ARG A 85 3.94 -14.46 8.54
N ALA A 86 2.71 -14.99 8.54
CA ALA A 86 2.43 -16.43 8.60
C ALA A 86 3.24 -17.26 7.59
N GLY A 87 3.34 -16.79 6.34
CA GLY A 87 4.13 -17.48 5.31
C GLY A 87 5.62 -17.61 5.62
N ALA A 88 6.24 -16.63 6.29
CA ALA A 88 7.65 -16.71 6.70
C ALA A 88 7.84 -17.66 7.88
N VAL A 89 6.90 -17.66 8.82
CA VAL A 89 6.90 -18.56 9.98
C VAL A 89 6.79 -20.02 9.53
N GLU A 90 5.85 -20.32 8.64
CA GLU A 90 5.65 -21.68 8.11
C GLU A 90 6.86 -22.20 7.32
N GLU A 91 7.58 -21.32 6.62
CA GLU A 91 8.81 -21.69 5.93
C GLU A 91 9.93 -22.02 6.93
N ARG A 92 10.08 -21.20 7.99
CA ARG A 92 11.07 -21.43 9.05
C ARG A 92 10.83 -22.75 9.78
N GLU A 93 9.58 -23.09 10.03
CA GLU A 93 9.20 -24.39 10.61
C GLU A 93 9.29 -25.55 9.61
N GLY A 94 9.57 -25.25 8.34
CA GLY A 94 9.72 -26.24 7.28
C GLY A 94 8.41 -26.92 6.87
N ARG A 95 7.25 -26.30 7.16
CA ARG A 95 5.92 -26.77 6.71
C ARG A 95 5.72 -26.49 5.22
N ILE A 96 6.26 -25.39 4.74
CA ILE A 96 6.29 -25.00 3.33
C ILE A 96 7.72 -24.83 2.84
N GLU A 97 7.89 -24.87 1.52
CA GLU A 97 9.14 -24.59 0.84
C GLU A 97 8.89 -23.93 -0.52
N PHE A 98 9.83 -23.09 -0.94
CA PHE A 98 9.80 -22.41 -2.23
C PHE A 98 10.73 -23.13 -3.21
N ARG A 99 10.17 -23.63 -4.31
CA ARG A 99 10.93 -24.40 -5.31
C ARG A 99 10.80 -23.79 -6.68
N VAL A 100 11.94 -23.55 -7.32
CA VAL A 100 11.98 -23.20 -8.73
C VAL A 100 12.01 -24.49 -9.55
N VAL A 101 11.05 -24.61 -10.47
CA VAL A 101 10.86 -25.78 -11.32
C VAL A 101 10.81 -25.38 -12.78
N HIS A 102 11.35 -26.26 -13.61
CA HIS A 102 11.35 -26.16 -15.07
C HIS A 102 10.85 -27.47 -15.67
N ASN A 103 10.39 -27.46 -16.92
CA ASN A 103 10.09 -28.70 -17.61
C ASN A 103 11.37 -29.41 -18.07
N ASN A 104 12.01 -30.12 -17.15
CA ASN A 104 13.24 -30.89 -17.35
C ASN A 104 12.98 -32.41 -17.55
N GLY A 105 11.71 -32.84 -17.61
CA GLY A 105 11.34 -34.25 -17.70
C GLY A 105 11.37 -35.03 -16.37
N SER A 106 11.71 -34.39 -15.25
CA SER A 106 11.61 -35.01 -13.91
C SER A 106 10.15 -35.21 -13.51
N ARG A 107 9.85 -36.37 -12.89
CA ARG A 107 8.54 -36.65 -12.30
C ARG A 107 8.15 -35.62 -11.25
N GLU A 108 9.11 -35.18 -10.45
CA GLU A 108 8.87 -34.21 -9.37
C GLU A 108 8.49 -32.84 -9.93
N SER A 109 9.26 -32.34 -10.90
CA SER A 109 8.96 -31.08 -11.58
C SER A 109 7.62 -31.15 -12.31
N PHE A 110 7.31 -32.28 -12.94
CA PHE A 110 6.02 -32.49 -13.60
C PHE A 110 4.83 -32.45 -12.63
N LEU A 111 4.97 -33.04 -11.43
CA LEU A 111 3.92 -32.99 -10.41
C LEU A 111 3.67 -31.54 -9.94
N ILE A 112 4.73 -30.78 -9.68
CA ILE A 112 4.61 -29.37 -9.26
C ILE A 112 3.99 -28.53 -10.38
N LEU A 113 4.48 -28.66 -11.61
CA LEU A 113 3.95 -27.93 -12.77
C LEU A 113 2.48 -28.29 -13.04
N SER A 114 2.09 -29.55 -12.85
CA SER A 114 0.69 -30.00 -12.95
C SER A 114 -0.20 -29.37 -11.88
N GLY A 115 0.30 -29.27 -10.64
CA GLY A 115 -0.39 -28.57 -9.56
C GLY A 115 -0.56 -27.09 -9.85
N LEU A 116 0.52 -26.42 -10.29
CA LEU A 116 0.49 -25.01 -10.69
C LEU A 116 -0.47 -24.74 -11.84
N LYS A 117 -0.40 -25.54 -12.91
CA LYS A 117 -1.37 -25.48 -14.02
C LYS A 117 -2.80 -25.51 -13.50
N SER A 118 -3.11 -26.45 -12.60
CA SER A 118 -4.47 -26.61 -12.07
C SER A 118 -4.91 -25.40 -11.25
N ILE A 119 -4.00 -24.77 -10.51
CA ILE A 119 -4.27 -23.53 -9.77
C ILE A 119 -4.49 -22.37 -10.75
N PHE A 120 -3.59 -22.15 -11.70
CA PHE A 120 -3.72 -21.09 -12.70
C PHE A 120 -5.03 -21.20 -13.49
N GLN A 121 -5.43 -22.41 -13.91
CA GLN A 121 -6.69 -22.63 -14.62
C GLN A 121 -7.94 -22.31 -13.80
N LYS A 122 -7.86 -22.41 -12.46
CA LYS A 122 -8.97 -22.07 -11.56
C LYS A 122 -9.00 -20.58 -11.22
N GLN A 123 -7.83 -20.01 -10.94
CA GLN A 123 -7.70 -18.62 -10.47
C GLN A 123 -7.71 -17.59 -11.61
N LEU A 124 -7.39 -17.99 -12.84
CA LEU A 124 -7.36 -17.13 -14.03
C LEU A 124 -8.41 -17.59 -15.06
N PRO A 125 -9.72 -17.42 -14.79
CA PRO A 125 -10.78 -17.95 -15.66
C PRO A 125 -10.84 -17.27 -17.04
N LYS A 126 -10.32 -16.04 -17.16
CA LYS A 126 -10.23 -15.31 -18.43
C LYS A 126 -9.17 -15.87 -19.38
N MET A 127 -8.24 -16.68 -18.87
CA MET A 127 -7.16 -17.27 -19.66
C MET A 127 -7.54 -18.66 -20.18
N PRO A 128 -7.37 -18.94 -21.49
CA PRO A 128 -7.67 -20.26 -22.04
C PRO A 128 -6.87 -21.38 -21.37
N ARG A 129 -7.52 -22.51 -21.08
CA ARG A 129 -6.91 -23.63 -20.34
C ARG A 129 -5.74 -24.27 -21.10
N GLU A 130 -5.86 -24.36 -22.42
CA GLU A 130 -4.82 -24.87 -23.32
C GLU A 130 -3.63 -23.91 -23.34
N TYR A 131 -3.88 -22.60 -23.33
CA TYR A 131 -2.85 -21.57 -23.29
C TYR A 131 -2.01 -21.67 -22.01
N ILE A 132 -2.66 -21.74 -20.84
CA ILE A 132 -1.99 -21.94 -19.55
C ILE A 132 -1.13 -23.21 -19.59
N SER A 133 -1.71 -24.33 -20.02
CA SER A 133 -1.00 -25.62 -20.06
C SER A 133 0.25 -25.53 -20.94
N ARG A 134 0.13 -24.90 -22.12
CA ARG A 134 1.24 -24.77 -23.07
C ARG A 134 2.40 -23.99 -22.48
N LEU A 135 2.14 -22.87 -21.79
CA LEU A 135 3.18 -22.02 -21.23
C LEU A 135 3.79 -22.58 -19.93
N VAL A 136 2.98 -23.17 -19.06
CA VAL A 136 3.49 -23.79 -17.82
C VAL A 136 4.43 -24.96 -18.12
N TYR A 137 4.16 -25.72 -19.20
CA TYR A 137 5.04 -26.81 -19.64
C TYR A 137 6.09 -26.40 -20.68
N ASP A 138 6.16 -25.13 -21.06
CA ASP A 138 7.17 -24.66 -22.01
C ASP A 138 8.56 -24.69 -21.36
N ARG A 139 9.57 -25.17 -22.08
CA ARG A 139 10.94 -25.31 -21.56
C ARG A 139 11.65 -23.97 -21.38
N ASN A 140 11.20 -22.93 -22.07
CA ASN A 140 11.73 -21.57 -21.93
C ASN A 140 11.08 -20.81 -20.77
N HIS A 141 10.10 -21.41 -20.10
CA HIS A 141 9.46 -20.85 -18.92
C HIS A 141 9.99 -21.55 -17.67
N ALA A 142 9.99 -20.79 -16.58
CA ALA A 142 10.32 -21.24 -15.25
C ALA A 142 9.12 -20.95 -14.35
N SER A 143 8.92 -21.77 -13.33
CA SER A 143 7.91 -21.47 -12.31
C SER A 143 8.53 -21.56 -10.93
N ILE A 144 8.26 -20.58 -10.08
CA ILE A 144 8.50 -20.70 -8.65
C ILE A 144 7.19 -21.12 -7.98
N ALA A 145 7.23 -22.22 -7.22
CA ALA A 145 6.08 -22.81 -6.56
C ALA A 145 6.24 -22.75 -5.05
N VAL A 146 5.14 -22.47 -4.35
CA VAL A 146 4.98 -22.72 -2.93
C VAL A 146 4.49 -24.14 -2.76
N VAL A 147 5.28 -24.98 -2.12
CA VAL A 147 4.96 -26.39 -1.87
C VAL A 147 4.82 -26.61 -0.37
N ARG A 148 3.66 -27.08 0.06
CA ARG A 148 3.41 -27.55 1.43
C ARG A 148 3.76 -29.04 1.50
N LYS A 149 4.52 -29.46 2.51
CA LYS A 149 4.89 -30.87 2.67
C LYS A 149 3.65 -31.75 2.87
N PRO A 150 3.60 -32.97 2.30
CA PRO A 150 4.69 -33.64 1.61
C PRO A 150 4.91 -33.23 0.14
N MET A 151 3.89 -32.77 -0.60
CA MET A 151 4.04 -32.36 -2.01
C MET A 151 2.82 -31.58 -2.57
N THR A 152 2.14 -30.80 -1.72
CA THR A 152 0.93 -30.07 -2.11
C THR A 152 1.29 -28.69 -2.63
N VAL A 153 0.92 -28.39 -3.87
CA VAL A 153 1.16 -27.05 -4.44
C VAL A 153 0.10 -26.08 -3.91
N VAL A 154 0.55 -24.98 -3.30
CA VAL A 154 -0.32 -23.93 -2.74
C VAL A 154 -0.52 -22.79 -3.74
N GLY A 155 0.51 -22.47 -4.52
CA GLY A 155 0.49 -21.39 -5.50
C GLY A 155 1.85 -21.22 -6.17
N GLY A 156 1.95 -20.27 -7.10
CA GLY A 156 3.19 -20.01 -7.79
C GLY A 156 3.16 -18.84 -8.75
N ILE A 157 4.35 -18.52 -9.26
CA ILE A 157 4.56 -17.56 -10.33
C ILE A 157 5.26 -18.28 -11.49
N ALA A 158 4.66 -18.23 -12.68
CA ALA A 158 5.30 -18.63 -13.91
C ALA A 158 5.89 -17.39 -14.60
N TYR A 159 7.17 -17.46 -14.96
CA TYR A 159 7.89 -16.37 -15.60
C TYR A 159 8.77 -16.87 -16.74
N ARG A 160 9.08 -15.98 -17.67
CA ARG A 160 9.97 -16.23 -18.80
C ARG A 160 11.18 -15.28 -18.72
N PRO A 161 12.38 -15.79 -18.45
CA PRO A 161 13.58 -14.96 -18.38
C PRO A 161 14.10 -14.56 -19.77
N PHE A 162 14.47 -13.29 -19.93
CA PHE A 162 15.15 -12.77 -21.11
C PHE A 162 16.50 -12.17 -20.71
N GLU A 163 17.47 -13.03 -20.40
CA GLU A 163 18.76 -12.64 -19.84
C GLU A 163 19.53 -11.63 -20.71
N SER A 164 19.46 -11.77 -22.04
CA SER A 164 20.12 -10.85 -22.98
C SER A 164 19.55 -9.43 -22.92
N HIS A 165 18.30 -9.28 -22.48
CA HIS A 165 17.59 -8.00 -22.37
C HIS A 165 17.43 -7.54 -20.92
N ARG A 166 18.01 -8.26 -19.94
CA ARG A 166 17.98 -7.95 -18.49
C ARG A 166 16.58 -7.83 -17.89
N PHE A 167 15.56 -8.46 -18.48
CA PHE A 167 14.21 -8.49 -17.92
C PHE A 167 13.64 -9.91 -17.88
N ALA A 168 12.61 -10.14 -17.06
CA ALA A 168 11.75 -11.32 -17.17
C ALA A 168 10.28 -10.91 -17.32
N GLU A 169 9.55 -11.68 -18.09
CA GLU A 169 8.10 -11.56 -18.21
C GLU A 169 7.45 -12.43 -17.13
N ILE A 170 6.63 -11.85 -16.26
CA ILE A 170 5.74 -12.63 -15.38
C ILE A 170 4.49 -12.95 -16.20
N VAL A 171 4.27 -14.25 -16.41
CA VAL A 171 3.19 -14.76 -17.26
C VAL A 171 1.97 -15.08 -16.43
N PHE A 172 2.15 -15.80 -15.31
CA PHE A 172 1.07 -16.14 -14.39
C PHE A 172 1.51 -15.92 -12.95
N CYS A 173 0.60 -15.43 -12.13
CA CYS A 173 0.79 -15.30 -10.68
C CYS A 173 -0.53 -15.65 -10.01
N ALA A 174 -0.57 -16.71 -9.21
CA ALA A 174 -1.78 -17.10 -8.51
C ALA A 174 -1.47 -17.94 -7.26
N ILE A 175 -2.29 -17.76 -6.24
CA ILE A 175 -2.32 -18.57 -5.02
C ILE A 175 -3.71 -19.22 -4.92
N SER A 176 -3.78 -20.45 -4.40
CA SER A 176 -5.05 -21.14 -4.15
C SER A 176 -5.96 -20.30 -3.25
N SER A 177 -7.24 -20.16 -3.60
CA SER A 177 -8.22 -19.37 -2.83
C SER A 177 -8.30 -19.74 -1.35
N SER A 178 -8.12 -21.02 -1.03
CA SER A 178 -8.12 -21.52 0.35
C SER A 178 -6.97 -21.00 1.21
N GLU A 179 -5.96 -20.42 0.59
CA GLU A 179 -4.68 -20.01 1.19
C GLU A 179 -4.35 -18.56 0.82
N GLN A 180 -5.32 -17.80 0.30
CA GLN A 180 -5.19 -16.35 0.09
C GLN A 180 -5.19 -15.61 1.44
N VAL A 181 -4.78 -14.34 1.45
CA VAL A 181 -4.67 -13.48 2.65
C VAL A 181 -3.56 -13.85 3.65
N ARG A 182 -3.03 -15.08 3.64
CA ARG A 182 -1.90 -15.51 4.51
C ARG A 182 -0.52 -14.91 4.18
N GLY A 183 -0.47 -13.94 3.25
CA GLY A 183 0.77 -13.27 2.83
C GLY A 183 1.69 -14.10 1.90
N TYR A 184 1.28 -15.30 1.46
CA TYR A 184 2.12 -16.13 0.57
C TYR A 184 2.47 -15.44 -0.74
N GLY A 185 1.59 -14.61 -1.31
CA GLY A 185 1.86 -13.89 -2.57
C GLY A 185 3.06 -12.95 -2.46
N ALA A 186 3.07 -12.10 -1.42
CA ALA A 186 4.19 -11.19 -1.16
C ALA A 186 5.48 -11.95 -0.87
N HIS A 187 5.40 -13.03 -0.08
CA HIS A 187 6.56 -13.86 0.24
C HIS A 187 7.14 -14.55 -1.01
N LEU A 188 6.27 -15.08 -1.87
CA LEU A 188 6.62 -15.68 -3.15
C LEU A 188 7.30 -14.69 -4.11
N MET A 189 6.82 -13.45 -4.18
CA MET A 189 7.43 -12.41 -5.00
C MET A 189 8.82 -12.02 -4.47
N ASN A 190 9.00 -11.95 -3.15
CA ASN A 190 10.30 -11.67 -2.55
C ASN A 190 11.32 -12.79 -2.85
N HIS A 191 10.89 -14.05 -2.70
CA HIS A 191 11.68 -15.22 -3.12
C HIS A 191 12.05 -15.16 -4.60
N LEU A 192 11.10 -14.80 -5.48
CA LEU A 192 11.38 -14.66 -6.91
C LEU A 192 12.42 -13.58 -7.21
N LYS A 193 12.29 -12.39 -6.61
CA LYS A 193 13.23 -11.28 -6.78
C LYS A 193 14.62 -11.66 -6.30
N ASP A 194 14.74 -12.27 -5.12
CA ASP A 194 16.03 -12.70 -4.59
C ASP A 194 16.65 -13.83 -5.42
N TYR A 195 15.85 -14.81 -5.85
CA TYR A 195 16.30 -15.90 -6.71
C TYR A 195 16.84 -15.38 -8.05
N VAL A 196 16.05 -14.58 -8.77
CA VAL A 196 16.39 -14.09 -10.10
C VAL A 196 17.66 -13.23 -10.07
N ARG A 197 17.81 -12.36 -9.06
CA ARG A 197 19.01 -11.53 -8.93
C ARG A 197 20.27 -12.30 -8.55
N ASN A 198 20.12 -13.36 -7.76
CA ASN A 198 21.27 -14.19 -7.36
C ASN A 198 21.72 -15.14 -8.48
N THR A 199 20.81 -15.52 -9.38
CA THR A 199 21.07 -16.53 -10.41
C THR A 199 21.30 -15.95 -11.80
N SER A 200 20.79 -14.74 -12.08
CA SER A 200 20.78 -14.15 -13.42
C SER A 200 21.09 -12.64 -13.39
N LYS A 201 21.29 -12.04 -14.57
CA LYS A 201 21.54 -10.59 -14.73
C LYS A 201 20.25 -9.77 -14.92
N ILE A 202 19.11 -10.32 -14.52
CA ILE A 202 17.81 -9.71 -14.72
C ILE A 202 17.58 -8.64 -13.65
N GLU A 203 17.14 -7.46 -14.09
CA GLU A 203 16.92 -6.29 -13.23
C GLU A 203 15.46 -5.83 -13.23
N HIS A 204 14.72 -6.19 -14.28
CA HIS A 204 13.35 -5.74 -14.47
C HIS A 204 12.38 -6.91 -14.59
N PHE A 205 11.18 -6.74 -14.02
CA PHE A 205 10.03 -7.57 -14.35
C PHE A 205 9.01 -6.77 -15.14
N LEU A 206 8.46 -7.40 -16.16
CA LEU A 206 7.32 -6.90 -16.91
C LEU A 206 6.16 -7.88 -16.77
N THR A 207 4.95 -7.35 -16.60
CA THR A 207 3.74 -8.17 -16.50
C THR A 207 2.56 -7.43 -17.08
N TYR A 208 1.63 -8.16 -17.67
CA TYR A 208 0.27 -7.67 -17.87
C TYR A 208 -0.56 -8.08 -16.66
N ALA A 209 -1.06 -7.09 -15.93
CA ALA A 209 -1.90 -7.30 -14.76
C ALA A 209 -3.37 -7.04 -15.11
N ASP A 210 -4.24 -7.97 -14.73
CA ASP A 210 -5.68 -7.72 -14.72
C ASP A 210 -6.00 -6.60 -13.71
N ASN A 211 -7.11 -5.88 -13.91
CA ASN A 211 -7.51 -4.75 -13.05
C ASN A 211 -7.54 -5.11 -11.55
N TYR A 212 -7.99 -6.32 -11.20
CA TYR A 212 -8.03 -6.81 -9.82
C TYR A 212 -6.63 -7.07 -9.22
N ALA A 213 -5.61 -7.29 -10.05
CA ALA A 213 -4.26 -7.60 -9.62
C ALA A 213 -3.33 -6.37 -9.55
N VAL A 214 -3.76 -5.21 -10.10
CA VAL A 214 -2.94 -3.99 -10.14
C VAL A 214 -2.52 -3.56 -8.73
N GLY A 215 -3.43 -3.61 -7.74
CA GLY A 215 -3.13 -3.29 -6.35
C GLY A 215 -2.05 -4.19 -5.75
N TYR A 216 -2.15 -5.51 -5.97
CA TYR A 216 -1.12 -6.47 -5.56
C TYR A 216 0.24 -6.12 -6.18
N PHE A 217 0.32 -5.94 -7.50
CA PHE A 217 1.58 -5.62 -8.18
C PHE A 217 2.15 -4.27 -7.73
N LYS A 218 1.30 -3.26 -7.48
CA LYS A 218 1.71 -1.97 -6.90
C LYS A 218 2.33 -2.16 -5.51
N LYS A 219 1.69 -2.92 -4.61
CA LYS A 219 2.26 -3.30 -3.28
C LYS A 219 3.60 -4.04 -3.44
N GLN A 220 3.82 -4.77 -4.55
CA GLN A 220 5.09 -5.43 -4.87
C GLN A 220 6.12 -4.52 -5.58
N GLY A 221 5.87 -3.22 -5.74
CA GLY A 221 6.80 -2.28 -6.37
C GLY A 221 6.77 -2.28 -7.90
N PHE A 222 5.65 -2.68 -8.50
CA PHE A 222 5.39 -2.45 -9.91
C PHE A 222 4.74 -1.09 -10.13
N THR A 223 5.02 -0.47 -11.28
CA THR A 223 4.42 0.79 -11.72
C THR A 223 3.85 0.66 -13.14
N LYS A 224 2.81 1.44 -13.43
CA LYS A 224 2.25 1.59 -14.79
C LYS A 224 3.22 2.31 -15.74
N SER A 225 4.19 3.06 -15.18
CA SER A 225 5.19 3.81 -15.97
C SER A 225 6.35 2.92 -16.39
N ILE A 226 6.39 2.55 -17.67
CA ILE A 226 7.43 1.68 -18.22
C ILE A 226 8.64 2.52 -18.60
N THR A 227 9.72 2.41 -17.82
CA THR A 227 10.99 3.09 -18.08
C THR A 227 11.87 2.32 -19.07
N LEU A 228 11.63 1.01 -19.24
CA LEU A 228 12.41 0.18 -20.15
C LEU A 228 12.11 0.53 -21.62
N PRO A 229 13.14 0.78 -22.47
CA PRO A 229 12.94 1.10 -23.88
C PRO A 229 12.08 0.07 -24.62
N LYS A 230 11.10 0.55 -25.40
CA LYS A 230 10.16 -0.32 -26.15
C LYS A 230 10.88 -1.34 -27.04
N SER A 231 12.05 -1.00 -27.60
CA SER A 231 12.85 -1.91 -28.44
C SER A 231 13.34 -3.17 -27.73
N LEU A 232 13.44 -3.15 -26.39
CA LEU A 232 13.94 -4.29 -25.61
C LEU A 232 12.87 -5.32 -25.30
N TRP A 233 11.60 -4.92 -25.25
CA TRP A 233 10.51 -5.79 -24.79
C TRP A 233 9.37 -5.95 -25.81
N LYS A 234 9.15 -4.96 -26.69
CA LYS A 234 8.08 -5.01 -27.70
C LYS A 234 8.35 -6.14 -28.68
N GLY A 235 7.41 -7.09 -28.76
CA GLY A 235 7.52 -8.30 -29.58
C GLY A 235 8.12 -9.51 -28.86
N TYR A 236 8.67 -9.34 -27.65
CA TYR A 236 9.16 -10.44 -26.82
C TYR A 236 8.11 -10.92 -25.82
N ILE A 237 7.39 -9.97 -25.20
CA ILE A 237 6.30 -10.25 -24.27
C ILE A 237 4.98 -10.41 -25.01
N LYS A 238 4.01 -11.08 -24.37
CA LYS A 238 2.66 -11.26 -24.90
C LYS A 238 1.76 -10.11 -24.47
N ASP A 239 1.02 -9.57 -25.43
CA ASP A 239 -0.02 -8.57 -25.18
C ASP A 239 -1.31 -9.30 -24.80
N TYR A 240 -1.93 -8.89 -23.68
CA TYR A 240 -3.19 -9.43 -23.21
C TYR A 240 -4.27 -8.35 -23.26
N GLU A 241 -5.39 -8.65 -23.90
CA GLU A 241 -6.52 -7.74 -24.01
C GLU A 241 -7.12 -7.46 -22.61
N GLY A 242 -7.27 -6.18 -22.28
CA GLY A 242 -7.77 -5.75 -20.96
C GLY A 242 -6.75 -5.84 -19.81
N GLY A 243 -5.49 -6.20 -20.08
CA GLY A 243 -4.40 -6.17 -19.10
C GLY A 243 -3.69 -4.82 -19.08
N THR A 244 -3.30 -4.37 -17.89
CA THR A 244 -2.44 -3.19 -17.71
C THR A 244 -0.97 -3.63 -17.68
N LEU A 245 -0.17 -3.11 -18.61
CA LEU A 245 1.28 -3.35 -18.59
C LEU A 245 1.91 -2.65 -17.38
N MET A 246 2.67 -3.40 -16.57
CA MET A 246 3.35 -2.89 -15.40
C MET A 246 4.82 -3.34 -15.37
N GLN A 247 5.69 -2.47 -14.85
CA GLN A 247 7.12 -2.72 -14.69
C GLN A 247 7.53 -2.69 -13.21
N CYS A 248 8.31 -3.67 -12.77
CA CYS A 248 9.07 -3.59 -11.52
C CYS A 248 10.56 -3.47 -11.85
N THR A 249 11.23 -2.50 -11.24
CA THR A 249 12.68 -2.37 -11.28
C THR A 249 13.24 -2.80 -9.93
N MET A 250 14.03 -3.86 -9.91
CA MET A 250 14.56 -4.41 -8.68
C MET A 250 15.71 -3.55 -8.14
N VAL A 251 15.74 -3.35 -6.82
CA VAL A 251 16.79 -2.63 -6.13
C VAL A 251 18.02 -3.54 -6.02
N PRO A 252 19.24 -3.14 -6.43
CA PRO A 252 20.37 -4.08 -6.57
C PRO A 252 20.94 -4.65 -5.26
N ARG A 253 20.92 -3.89 -4.15
CA ARG A 253 21.72 -4.21 -2.94
C ARG A 253 20.91 -4.77 -1.76
N ILE A 254 19.60 -4.89 -1.91
CA ILE A 254 18.71 -5.34 -0.83
C ILE A 254 18.44 -6.84 -0.94
N ARG A 255 18.23 -7.58 0.15
CA ARG A 255 17.59 -8.89 0.08
C ARG A 255 16.10 -8.70 0.35
N TYR A 256 15.25 -9.07 -0.61
CA TYR A 256 13.81 -8.81 -0.53
C TYR A 256 13.13 -9.54 0.62
N LEU A 257 13.59 -10.75 0.96
CA LEU A 257 13.12 -11.48 2.13
C LEU A 257 13.41 -10.75 3.46
N ASP A 258 14.47 -9.95 3.50
CA ASP A 258 14.88 -9.18 4.69
C ASP A 258 14.34 -7.74 4.67
N VAL A 259 13.53 -7.34 3.67
CA VAL A 259 13.01 -5.97 3.56
C VAL A 259 12.33 -5.49 4.84
N PRO A 260 11.40 -6.25 5.47
CA PRO A 260 10.76 -5.77 6.69
C PRO A 260 11.76 -5.49 7.82
N LYS A 261 12.77 -6.35 7.96
CA LYS A 261 13.86 -6.18 8.92
C LYS A 261 14.72 -4.96 8.60
N ILE A 262 15.05 -4.75 7.33
CA ILE A 262 15.87 -3.61 6.90
C ILE A 262 15.13 -2.30 7.13
N LEU A 263 13.83 -2.24 6.82
CA LEU A 263 13.00 -1.07 7.07
C LEU A 263 12.88 -0.76 8.56
N LEU A 264 12.69 -1.79 9.40
CA LEU A 264 12.70 -1.64 10.86
C LEU A 264 14.02 -1.03 11.32
N LEU A 265 15.17 -1.59 10.92
CA LEU A 265 16.49 -1.06 11.28
C LEU A 265 16.76 0.36 10.78
N GLN A 266 16.23 0.72 9.60
CA GLN A 266 16.32 2.09 9.09
C GLN A 266 15.48 3.05 9.92
N ARG A 267 14.24 2.67 10.25
CA ARG A 267 13.34 3.45 11.10
C ARG A 267 13.95 3.67 12.48
N THR A 268 14.50 2.63 13.11
CA THR A 268 15.14 2.74 14.42
C THR A 268 16.38 3.62 14.38
N ALA A 269 17.23 3.51 13.35
CA ALA A 269 18.39 4.38 13.19
C ALA A 269 17.99 5.86 13.04
N ILE A 270 16.93 6.15 12.29
CA ILE A 270 16.39 7.51 12.13
C ILE A 270 15.84 8.00 13.48
N ASN A 271 15.01 7.21 14.16
CA ASN A 271 14.42 7.57 15.44
C ASN A 271 15.49 7.80 16.51
N HIS A 272 16.53 6.96 16.55
CA HIS A 272 17.66 7.15 17.44
C HIS A 272 18.37 8.48 17.16
N ARG A 273 18.59 8.83 15.89
CA ARG A 273 19.18 10.12 15.53
C ARG A 273 18.29 11.31 15.90
N ILE A 274 16.97 11.17 15.76
CA ILE A 274 15.98 12.16 16.19
C ILE A 274 16.06 12.33 17.71
N LYS A 275 16.04 11.23 18.47
CA LYS A 275 16.14 11.22 19.94
C LYS A 275 17.44 11.86 20.40
N GLN A 276 18.60 11.51 19.82
CA GLN A 276 19.87 12.17 20.13
C GLN A 276 19.83 13.69 19.88
N ARG A 277 19.21 14.16 18.79
CA ARG A 277 19.05 15.60 18.54
C ARG A 277 18.11 16.24 19.56
N GLN A 278 17.02 15.57 19.91
CA GLN A 278 16.06 16.04 20.90
C GLN A 278 16.69 16.10 22.29
N GLU A 279 17.46 15.09 22.70
CA GLU A 279 18.20 15.04 23.96
C GLU A 279 19.30 16.09 23.99
N GLN A 280 20.10 16.22 22.93
CA GLN A 280 21.09 17.29 22.84
C GLN A 280 20.42 18.68 22.94
N PHE A 281 19.31 18.88 22.24
CA PHE A 281 18.53 20.11 22.34
C PHE A 281 17.90 20.29 23.74
N ALA A 282 17.44 19.22 24.38
CA ALA A 282 16.84 19.24 25.71
C ALA A 282 17.89 19.47 26.82
N ILE A 283 19.11 18.96 26.65
CA ILE A 283 20.26 19.15 27.54
C ILE A 283 20.82 20.57 27.36
N GLU A 284 20.98 21.03 26.12
CA GLU A 284 21.45 22.40 25.82
C GLU A 284 20.43 23.47 26.25
N LYS A 285 19.12 23.15 26.32
CA LYS A 285 18.06 24.15 26.57
C LYS A 285 17.15 23.88 27.77
N GLN A 286 17.38 22.83 28.55
CA GLN A 286 16.72 22.54 29.83
C GLN A 286 15.18 22.66 29.78
N VAL A 287 14.53 21.86 28.91
CA VAL A 287 13.11 22.09 28.55
C VAL A 287 12.17 21.01 29.09
N ARG A 288 11.88 21.04 30.39
CA ARG A 288 10.47 21.00 30.79
C ARG A 288 10.05 22.45 30.97
N ARG A 289 9.51 23.05 29.91
CA ARG A 289 8.97 24.41 30.01
C ARG A 289 7.77 24.39 30.93
N LYS A 290 7.78 25.26 31.94
CA LYS A 290 6.61 25.48 32.79
C LYS A 290 5.43 25.87 31.90
N GLY A 291 4.24 25.40 32.23
CA GLY A 291 3.02 25.76 31.51
C GLY A 291 2.85 27.28 31.46
N LEU A 292 2.32 27.79 30.34
CA LEU A 292 2.09 29.22 30.17
C LEU A 292 1.08 29.72 31.21
N GLU A 293 1.52 30.66 32.05
CA GLU A 293 0.73 31.24 33.14
C GLU A 293 -0.55 31.93 32.64
N VAL A 294 -0.53 32.41 31.39
CA VAL A 294 -1.64 33.14 30.77
C VAL A 294 -2.92 32.30 30.66
N PHE A 295 -2.79 30.98 30.53
CA PHE A 295 -3.95 30.07 30.49
C PHE A 295 -4.54 29.72 31.86
N LYS A 296 -3.95 30.20 32.97
CA LYS A 296 -4.56 30.05 34.30
C LYS A 296 -5.79 30.94 34.50
N ASN A 297 -5.93 32.00 33.69
CA ASN A 297 -7.06 32.93 33.75
C ASN A 297 -8.12 32.56 32.69
N GLN A 298 -9.41 32.55 33.07
CA GLN A 298 -10.52 32.22 32.15
C GLN A 298 -10.73 33.23 31.01
N LYS A 299 -10.20 34.46 31.14
CA LYS A 299 -10.15 35.46 30.08
C LYS A 299 -8.68 35.75 29.79
N PHE A 300 -8.16 35.16 28.73
CA PHE A 300 -6.80 35.40 28.28
C PHE A 300 -6.79 36.04 26.89
N GLU A 301 -5.80 36.88 26.65
CA GLU A 301 -5.54 37.43 25.31
C GLU A 301 -4.70 36.43 24.50
N PRO A 302 -4.95 36.26 23.19
CA PRO A 302 -4.14 35.42 22.33
C PRO A 302 -2.67 35.86 22.35
N LEU A 303 -1.75 34.96 22.65
CA LEU A 303 -0.31 35.22 22.54
C LEU A 303 0.17 35.04 21.10
N ASP A 304 1.18 35.80 20.71
CA ASP A 304 1.95 35.51 19.50
C ASP A 304 2.74 34.19 19.71
N PRO A 305 2.57 33.18 18.83
CA PRO A 305 3.33 31.94 18.90
C PRO A 305 4.86 32.14 18.93
N LEU A 306 5.39 33.21 18.33
CA LEU A 306 6.83 33.51 18.33
C LEU A 306 7.35 33.97 19.70
N ASP A 307 6.47 34.44 20.59
CA ASP A 307 6.81 34.84 21.95
C ASP A 307 6.88 33.65 22.90
N ILE A 308 6.40 32.47 22.48
CA ILE A 308 6.44 31.25 23.28
C ILE A 308 7.86 30.64 23.22
N PRO A 309 8.56 30.52 24.37
CA PRO A 309 9.84 29.84 24.42
C PRO A 309 9.71 28.42 23.85
N GLY A 310 10.54 28.06 22.89
CA GLY A 310 10.49 26.76 22.22
C GLY A 310 9.88 26.77 20.83
N VAL A 311 8.81 27.53 20.61
CA VAL A 311 8.19 27.66 19.27
C VAL A 311 9.13 28.45 18.35
N LYS A 312 9.72 29.54 18.85
CA LYS A 312 10.75 30.31 18.13
C LYS A 312 11.99 29.48 17.76
N GLU A 313 12.30 28.46 18.56
CA GLU A 313 13.54 27.69 18.44
C GLU A 313 13.40 26.46 17.54
N THR A 314 12.18 25.97 17.35
CA THR A 314 11.88 24.87 16.41
C THR A 314 11.86 25.33 14.95
N GLY A 315 12.08 26.62 14.70
CA GLY A 315 11.97 27.20 13.36
C GLY A 315 10.52 27.32 12.91
N TRP A 316 9.57 27.44 13.85
CA TRP A 316 8.16 27.62 13.54
C TRP A 316 7.95 28.87 12.69
N THR A 317 7.18 28.73 11.62
CA THR A 317 6.73 29.84 10.78
C THR A 317 5.22 29.77 10.62
N ALA A 318 4.59 30.93 10.40
CA ALA A 318 3.15 31.00 10.10
C ALA A 318 2.78 30.16 8.87
N GLU A 319 3.69 30.02 7.90
CA GLU A 319 3.52 29.16 6.74
C GLU A 319 3.44 27.68 7.12
N LEU A 320 4.35 27.17 7.97
CA LEU A 320 4.33 25.79 8.45
C LEU A 320 3.05 25.47 9.24
N ASP A 321 2.59 26.41 10.07
CA ASP A 321 1.33 26.29 10.81
C ASP A 321 0.12 26.28 9.87
N SER A 322 0.12 27.15 8.85
CA SER A 322 -0.93 27.14 7.83
C SER A 322 -0.97 25.81 7.06
N LEU A 323 0.19 25.21 6.78
CA LEU A 323 0.30 23.90 6.13
C LEU A 323 -0.14 22.76 7.03
N ALA A 324 0.16 22.82 8.34
CA ALA A 324 -0.27 21.82 9.32
C ALA A 324 -1.77 21.89 9.61
N ARG A 325 -2.36 23.10 9.56
CA ARG A 325 -3.79 23.34 9.73
C ARG A 325 -4.60 23.11 8.46
N LYS A 326 -3.96 22.97 7.29
CA LYS A 326 -4.68 22.47 6.11
C LYS A 326 -5.26 21.12 6.49
N PRO A 327 -6.59 20.94 6.42
CA PRO A 327 -7.18 19.64 6.70
C PRO A 327 -6.49 18.63 5.79
N ARG A 328 -5.92 17.57 6.38
CA ARG A 328 -5.49 16.42 5.60
C ARG A 328 -6.74 15.95 4.87
N LYS A 329 -6.77 16.06 3.53
CA LYS A 329 -7.89 15.69 2.65
C LYS A 329 -8.17 14.17 2.65
N LYS A 330 -8.30 13.55 3.83
CA LYS A 330 -8.40 12.10 3.99
C LYS A 330 -9.85 11.57 3.96
N GLY A 331 -10.88 12.42 4.03
CA GLY A 331 -12.27 11.98 3.94
C GLY A 331 -12.77 11.82 2.50
N GLU A 332 -12.84 12.92 1.74
CA GLU A 332 -13.50 12.92 0.43
C GLU A 332 -12.75 12.14 -0.63
N HIS A 333 -11.42 12.16 -0.60
CA HIS A 333 -10.57 11.48 -1.59
C HIS A 333 -10.80 9.96 -1.57
N GLY A 334 -10.91 9.37 -0.38
CA GLY A 334 -11.21 7.94 -0.23
C GLY A 334 -12.58 7.60 -0.81
N ILE A 335 -13.58 8.45 -0.55
CA ILE A 335 -14.94 8.27 -1.10
C ILE A 335 -14.93 8.35 -2.64
N MET A 336 -14.24 9.35 -3.21
CA MET A 336 -14.09 9.48 -4.66
C MET A 336 -13.41 8.23 -5.27
N GLN A 337 -12.39 7.70 -4.59
CA GLN A 337 -11.64 6.51 -5.03
C GLN A 337 -12.52 5.26 -5.03
N VAL A 338 -13.30 5.05 -3.96
CA VAL A 338 -14.26 3.95 -3.88
C VAL A 338 -15.30 4.04 -4.99
N ILE A 339 -15.97 5.19 -5.13
CA ILE A 339 -17.02 5.40 -6.15
C ILE A 339 -16.44 5.19 -7.56
N LEU A 340 -15.25 5.73 -7.84
CA LEU A 340 -14.63 5.59 -9.16
C LEU A 340 -14.24 4.13 -9.46
N SER A 341 -13.70 3.41 -8.47
CA SER A 341 -13.35 2.00 -8.58
C SER A 341 -14.59 1.14 -8.87
N GLU A 342 -15.67 1.35 -8.14
CA GLU A 342 -16.94 0.67 -8.35
C GLU A 342 -17.55 0.99 -9.73
N MET A 343 -17.48 2.24 -10.17
CA MET A 343 -17.89 2.62 -11.52
C MET A 343 -17.11 1.87 -12.58
N LYS A 344 -15.77 1.78 -12.46
CA LYS A 344 -14.91 1.03 -13.40
C LYS A 344 -15.21 -0.46 -13.43
N ASN A 345 -15.63 -1.03 -12.29
CA ASN A 345 -15.99 -2.45 -12.17
C ASN A 345 -17.41 -2.77 -12.66
N ASN A 346 -18.23 -1.77 -12.95
CA ASN A 346 -19.59 -1.96 -13.45
C ASN A 346 -19.60 -2.51 -14.88
N ALA A 347 -20.47 -3.47 -15.19
CA ALA A 347 -20.60 -4.05 -16.52
C ALA A 347 -20.95 -3.03 -17.63
N ALA A 348 -21.58 -1.90 -17.27
CA ALA A 348 -21.89 -0.81 -18.21
C ALA A 348 -20.69 0.12 -18.50
N ALA A 349 -19.56 -0.04 -17.80
CA ALA A 349 -18.45 0.91 -17.86
C ALA A 349 -17.49 0.74 -19.04
N TRP A 350 -17.53 -0.41 -19.73
CA TRP A 350 -16.59 -0.73 -20.80
C TRP A 350 -16.42 0.36 -21.88
N PRO A 351 -17.43 1.15 -22.30
CA PRO A 351 -17.22 2.21 -23.29
C PRO A 351 -16.48 3.44 -22.76
N PHE A 352 -16.38 3.58 -21.44
CA PHE A 352 -15.90 4.78 -20.76
C PHE A 352 -14.55 4.56 -20.09
N MET A 353 -13.94 3.38 -20.26
CA MET A 353 -12.69 3.01 -19.58
C MET A 353 -11.48 3.82 -20.05
N THR A 354 -11.50 4.34 -21.28
CA THR A 354 -10.41 5.10 -21.90
C THR A 354 -10.98 6.26 -22.74
N PRO A 355 -10.16 7.28 -23.08
CA PRO A 355 -10.60 8.36 -23.96
C PRO A 355 -11.07 7.83 -25.33
N VAL A 356 -12.04 8.51 -25.93
CA VAL A 356 -12.52 8.18 -27.29
C VAL A 356 -11.40 8.43 -28.29
N SER A 357 -11.03 7.40 -29.06
CA SER A 357 -9.96 7.51 -30.06
C SER A 357 -10.40 8.42 -31.21
N LYS A 358 -9.60 9.46 -31.52
CA LYS A 358 -9.81 10.31 -32.70
C LYS A 358 -9.62 9.55 -34.01
N GLU A 359 -8.88 8.45 -34.01
CA GLU A 359 -8.70 7.61 -35.20
C GLU A 359 -9.97 6.80 -35.49
N ASP A 360 -10.63 6.30 -34.46
CA ASP A 360 -11.84 5.49 -34.57
C ASP A 360 -13.10 6.34 -34.74
N VAL A 361 -13.12 7.53 -34.12
CA VAL A 361 -14.25 8.47 -34.13
C VAL A 361 -13.77 9.89 -34.48
N PRO A 362 -13.56 10.19 -35.77
CA PRO A 362 -12.87 11.42 -36.19
C PRO A 362 -13.56 12.74 -35.83
N ASP A 363 -14.89 12.75 -35.81
CA ASP A 363 -15.73 13.92 -35.57
C ASP A 363 -16.11 14.13 -34.09
N TYR A 364 -15.71 13.22 -33.20
CA TYR A 364 -16.09 13.26 -31.78
C TYR A 364 -15.66 14.56 -31.11
N TYR A 365 -14.41 14.95 -31.29
CA TYR A 365 -13.80 16.13 -30.67
C TYR A 365 -14.25 17.45 -31.31
N ASP A 366 -14.94 17.41 -32.45
CA ASP A 366 -15.57 18.59 -33.05
C ASP A 366 -16.95 18.88 -32.42
N LEU A 367 -17.62 17.82 -31.92
CA LEU A 367 -18.96 17.89 -31.33
C LEU A 367 -18.95 17.96 -29.79
N ILE A 368 -17.92 17.39 -29.16
CA ILE A 368 -17.76 17.29 -27.70
C ILE A 368 -16.63 18.21 -27.25
N ALA A 369 -17.00 19.30 -26.56
CA ALA A 369 -16.07 20.33 -26.12
C ALA A 369 -15.20 19.92 -24.92
N GLU A 370 -15.78 19.18 -23.98
CA GLU A 370 -15.12 18.77 -22.74
C GLU A 370 -15.13 17.23 -22.63
N PRO A 371 -14.26 16.53 -23.39
CA PRO A 371 -14.20 15.07 -23.36
C PRO A 371 -13.76 14.58 -21.98
N MET A 372 -14.38 13.50 -21.49
CA MET A 372 -14.07 12.89 -20.21
C MET A 372 -14.30 11.38 -20.25
N ASP A 373 -13.49 10.64 -19.50
CA ASP A 373 -13.52 9.19 -19.37
C ASP A 373 -13.00 8.76 -17.98
N LEU A 374 -13.24 7.51 -17.61
CA LEU A 374 -12.92 6.99 -16.28
C LEU A 374 -11.41 6.90 -16.00
N SER A 375 -10.57 6.69 -17.02
CA SER A 375 -9.12 6.70 -16.83
C SER A 375 -8.56 8.11 -16.65
N THR A 376 -9.15 9.10 -17.31
CA THR A 376 -8.81 10.52 -17.08
C THR A 376 -9.23 10.94 -15.68
N MET A 377 -10.43 10.56 -15.24
CA MET A 377 -10.88 10.79 -13.86
C MET A 377 -9.94 10.13 -12.84
N GLU A 378 -9.52 8.88 -13.08
CA GLU A 378 -8.55 8.17 -12.23
C GLU A 378 -7.22 8.93 -12.13
N GLN A 379 -6.69 9.43 -13.26
CA GLN A 379 -5.47 10.22 -13.26
C GLN A 379 -5.61 11.56 -12.53
N LYS A 380 -6.77 12.23 -12.66
CA LYS A 380 -7.06 13.47 -11.92
C LYS A 380 -7.10 13.19 -10.43
N LEU A 381 -7.75 12.09 -10.02
CA LEU A 381 -7.82 11.67 -8.63
C LEU A 381 -6.44 11.31 -8.08
N GLU A 382 -5.67 10.44 -8.77
CA GLU A 382 -4.30 10.05 -8.37
C GLU A 382 -3.34 11.26 -8.22
N LYS A 383 -3.62 12.38 -8.90
CA LYS A 383 -2.84 13.62 -8.86
C LYS A 383 -3.42 14.70 -7.93
N ASP A 384 -4.43 14.37 -7.14
CA ASP A 384 -5.16 15.29 -6.24
C ASP A 384 -5.71 16.54 -6.96
N GLN A 385 -6.23 16.36 -8.18
CA GLN A 385 -6.79 17.45 -9.01
C GLN A 385 -8.30 17.68 -8.81
N TYR A 386 -8.91 16.97 -7.86
CA TYR A 386 -10.27 17.25 -7.41
C TYR A 386 -10.20 18.03 -6.09
N ASP A 387 -10.69 19.27 -6.13
CA ASP A 387 -10.69 20.14 -4.95
C ASP A 387 -11.80 19.77 -3.96
N ASN A 388 -12.89 19.20 -4.46
CA ASN A 388 -14.10 18.81 -3.72
C ASN A 388 -14.93 17.76 -4.48
N MET A 389 -15.92 17.16 -3.81
CA MET A 389 -16.84 16.17 -4.39
C MET A 389 -17.59 16.69 -5.62
N GLU A 390 -17.96 17.97 -5.66
CA GLU A 390 -18.67 18.58 -6.79
C GLU A 390 -17.86 18.52 -8.09
N SER A 391 -16.55 18.77 -8.01
CA SER A 391 -15.65 18.69 -9.17
C SER A 391 -15.50 17.26 -9.70
N PHE A 392 -15.55 16.25 -8.82
CA PHE A 392 -15.57 14.84 -9.19
C PHE A 392 -16.91 14.44 -9.84
N ILE A 393 -18.05 14.88 -9.26
CA ILE A 393 -19.39 14.64 -9.81
C ILE A 393 -19.55 15.30 -11.19
N TYR A 394 -19.00 16.50 -11.37
CA TYR A 394 -19.03 17.20 -12.65
C TYR A 394 -18.39 16.35 -13.77
N ASP A 395 -17.18 15.83 -13.54
CA ASP A 395 -16.50 14.97 -14.50
C ASP A 395 -17.25 13.64 -14.73
N ALA A 396 -17.78 13.02 -13.68
CA ALA A 396 -18.60 11.81 -13.82
C ALA A 396 -19.81 12.07 -14.74
N ARG A 397 -20.48 13.22 -14.57
CA ARG A 397 -21.60 13.62 -15.41
C ARG A 397 -21.18 13.92 -16.85
N LEU A 398 -19.98 14.48 -17.08
CA LEU A 398 -19.45 14.66 -18.43
C LEU A 398 -19.34 13.32 -19.17
N VAL A 399 -18.87 12.25 -18.52
CA VAL A 399 -18.80 10.90 -19.13
C VAL A 399 -20.15 10.48 -19.71
N PHE A 400 -21.23 10.62 -18.93
CA PHE A 400 -22.57 10.18 -19.34
C PHE A 400 -23.20 11.14 -20.36
N ASN A 401 -23.11 12.45 -20.11
CA ASN A 401 -23.74 13.47 -20.94
C ASN A 401 -23.10 13.57 -22.31
N ASN A 402 -21.76 13.50 -22.40
CA ASN A 402 -21.06 13.50 -23.68
C ASN A 402 -21.43 12.26 -24.51
N CYS A 403 -21.51 11.09 -23.86
CA CYS A 403 -21.95 9.88 -24.53
C CYS A 403 -23.37 10.02 -25.10
N ARG A 404 -24.32 10.53 -24.32
CA ARG A 404 -25.70 10.76 -24.78
C ARG A 404 -25.84 11.87 -25.82
N LYS A 405 -24.98 12.89 -25.76
CA LYS A 405 -24.95 13.98 -26.74
C LYS A 405 -24.48 13.48 -28.11
N TYR A 406 -23.48 12.60 -28.13
CA TYR A 406 -22.91 12.08 -29.37
C TYR A 406 -23.71 10.89 -29.94
N ASN A 407 -24.21 9.99 -29.09
CA ASN A 407 -24.84 8.73 -29.51
C ASN A 407 -26.36 8.79 -29.49
N ASN A 408 -27.01 8.07 -30.42
CA ASN A 408 -28.47 7.93 -30.43
C ASN A 408 -28.97 7.02 -29.28
N GLU A 409 -30.17 7.29 -28.76
CA GLU A 409 -30.79 6.57 -27.63
C GLU A 409 -30.95 5.06 -27.84
N ALA A 410 -31.08 4.62 -29.09
CA ALA A 410 -31.20 3.19 -29.41
C ALA A 410 -29.89 2.41 -29.20
N THR A 411 -28.74 3.11 -29.19
CA THR A 411 -27.40 2.49 -29.14
C THR A 411 -27.09 1.89 -27.77
N THR A 412 -26.20 0.89 -27.77
CA THR A 412 -25.67 0.30 -26.54
C THR A 412 -24.91 1.32 -25.70
N TYR A 413 -24.20 2.27 -26.33
CA TYR A 413 -23.46 3.34 -25.67
C TYR A 413 -24.38 4.24 -24.83
N TYR A 414 -25.48 4.73 -25.42
CA TYR A 414 -26.45 5.56 -24.70
C TYR A 414 -27.08 4.80 -23.53
N LYS A 415 -27.48 3.54 -23.76
CA LYS A 415 -28.05 2.68 -22.71
C LYS A 415 -27.07 2.45 -21.57
N ASN A 416 -25.80 2.27 -21.88
CA ASN A 416 -24.75 2.08 -20.88
C ASN A 416 -24.47 3.37 -20.08
N ALA A 417 -24.46 4.54 -20.72
CA ALA A 417 -24.34 5.83 -20.02
C ALA A 417 -25.46 6.00 -18.99
N THR A 418 -26.71 5.73 -19.38
CA THR A 418 -27.88 5.81 -18.48
C THR A 418 -27.83 4.77 -17.35
N ARG A 419 -27.32 3.56 -17.60
CA ARG A 419 -27.13 2.55 -16.56
C ARG A 419 -26.05 2.94 -15.56
N LEU A 420 -24.91 3.41 -16.06
CA LEU A 420 -23.77 3.76 -15.23
C LEU A 420 -24.05 5.02 -14.39
N GLU A 421 -24.76 6.02 -14.94
CA GLU A 421 -25.22 7.19 -14.19
C GLU A 421 -26.18 6.82 -13.06
N LYS A 422 -27.14 5.90 -13.32
CA LYS A 422 -28.03 5.40 -12.26
C LYS A 422 -27.26 4.70 -11.15
N PHE A 423 -26.27 3.90 -11.51
CA PHE A 423 -25.38 3.24 -10.54
C PHE A 423 -24.59 4.28 -9.73
N PHE A 424 -23.96 5.24 -10.39
CA PHE A 424 -23.24 6.34 -9.75
C PHE A 424 -24.11 7.13 -8.77
N ASN A 425 -25.32 7.51 -9.19
CA ASN A 425 -26.28 8.22 -8.33
C ASN A 425 -26.76 7.36 -7.15
N SER A 426 -26.83 6.04 -7.29
CA SER A 426 -27.11 5.13 -6.18
C SER A 426 -25.98 5.15 -5.16
N LYS A 427 -24.73 5.09 -5.63
CA LYS A 427 -23.53 5.12 -4.78
C LYS A 427 -23.37 6.46 -4.06
N LEU A 428 -23.60 7.58 -4.73
CA LEU A 428 -23.63 8.89 -4.05
C LEU A 428 -24.67 8.98 -2.94
N LYS A 429 -25.81 8.29 -3.06
CA LYS A 429 -26.85 8.29 -2.02
C LYS A 429 -26.47 7.52 -0.76
N GLU A 430 -25.51 6.60 -0.85
CA GLU A 430 -24.96 5.88 0.31
C GLU A 430 -24.20 6.82 1.25
N TYR A 431 -23.77 7.99 0.77
CA TYR A 431 -23.07 9.02 1.54
C TYR A 431 -24.03 10.19 1.87
N PRO A 432 -24.52 10.31 3.13
CA PRO A 432 -25.52 11.32 3.51
C PRO A 432 -25.10 12.76 3.20
N GLU A 433 -23.81 13.06 3.30
CA GLU A 433 -23.22 14.37 3.03
C GLU A 433 -23.43 14.82 1.57
N TYR A 434 -23.48 13.88 0.62
CA TYR A 434 -23.54 14.18 -0.83
C TYR A 434 -24.90 13.87 -1.47
N GLN A 435 -25.88 13.40 -0.69
CA GLN A 435 -27.23 13.11 -1.20
C GLN A 435 -27.87 14.31 -1.90
N HIS A 436 -27.61 15.53 -1.41
CA HIS A 436 -28.15 16.77 -1.96
C HIS A 436 -27.59 17.11 -3.35
N LEU A 437 -26.46 16.50 -3.76
CA LEU A 437 -25.83 16.70 -5.06
C LEU A 437 -26.42 15.77 -6.14
N VAL A 438 -27.24 14.79 -5.77
CA VAL A 438 -27.93 13.90 -6.70
C VAL A 438 -29.18 14.59 -7.23
N SER A 439 -29.09 15.11 -8.46
CA SER A 439 -30.16 15.83 -9.16
C SER A 439 -30.94 14.91 -10.10
#